data_AF-A0A2V9QZ13-F1
#
_entry.id   AF-A0A2V9QZ13-F1
#
_cell.length_a   1.000
_cell.length_b   1.000
_cell.length_c   1.000
_cell.angle_alpha   90.00
_cell.angle_beta   90.00
_cell.angle_gamma   90.00
#
_symmetry.space_group_name_H-M   'P 1'
#
loop_
_entity.id
_entity.type
_entity.pdbx_description
1 polymer ?
#
loop_
_entity_poly.entity_id
_entity_poly.type
_entity_poly.pdbx_seq_one_letter_code
_entity_poly.pdbx_strand_id
1 'polypeptide(L)'
;MAPGARGRGILEAEQNRYSRAGRPASITSGLYRAGPLARYGLSMQGRTVLALVLALSTFAFAKDKFQQPGPIHLNGDGEKWAEKTLRKMSSEEKVGQLFMIWVRAEFLNVSSPEYLELRDTMQKYHIGSFAMTVRWEPPFLYRNQPYEAAELLNRLQKDSKLPLLFAADFERGITMRLHGGTTFPHAMAFGAAGKTEYAEAFGRITGEEARAVGIHWNFFPDADVNSNPANPIINTRSFGEDPKQVGELVAAYIRGAHQSGMMTTVKHFPGHGDTATDSHLSVAQVTGDRSRLQSVELPPFQSGISAGVDSVMVAHVTVPALDATPDRVA
;
A
#
# COMPACT_ATOMS: atom_id res chain seq x y z
N MET A 1 8.80 37.69 -38.74
CA MET A 1 10.25 37.90 -38.77
C MET A 1 10.92 36.77 -38.00
N ALA A 2 11.66 35.90 -38.68
CA ALA A 2 12.80 35.19 -38.07
C ALA A 2 14.03 36.09 -38.25
N PRO A 3 14.97 36.11 -37.30
CA PRO A 3 16.08 35.13 -37.26
C PRO A 3 16.44 34.74 -35.79
N GLY A 4 17.30 33.81 -35.44
CA GLY A 4 18.30 32.99 -36.13
C GLY A 4 19.12 32.23 -35.07
N ALA A 5 19.77 31.16 -35.51
CA ALA A 5 20.44 30.11 -34.75
C ALA A 5 21.56 30.54 -33.78
N ARG A 6 21.62 29.86 -32.63
CA ARG A 6 22.81 29.41 -31.87
C ARG A 6 22.31 28.22 -31.02
N GLY A 7 22.63 26.96 -31.31
CA GLY A 7 23.96 26.35 -31.41
C GLY A 7 24.04 25.33 -30.27
N ARG A 8 23.47 24.12 -30.46
CA ARG A 8 24.25 22.86 -30.52
C ARG A 8 25.50 22.90 -29.62
N GLY A 9 25.34 22.56 -28.35
CA GLY A 9 26.47 22.45 -27.42
C GLY A 9 26.24 21.58 -26.19
N ILE A 10 25.06 20.93 -26.06
CA ILE A 10 24.72 20.18 -24.83
C ILE A 10 24.29 18.73 -25.14
N LEU A 11 24.17 18.35 -26.42
CA LEU A 11 23.82 16.98 -26.82
C LEU A 11 25.02 16.10 -27.22
N GLU A 12 26.26 16.63 -27.20
CA GLU A 12 27.49 15.83 -27.43
C GLU A 12 28.19 15.43 -26.11
N ALA A 13 27.69 15.85 -24.95
CA ALA A 13 28.33 15.57 -23.66
C ALA A 13 27.85 14.27 -22.97
N GLU A 14 26.75 13.65 -23.42
CA GLU A 14 26.22 12.42 -22.81
C GLU A 14 26.35 11.15 -23.68
N GLN A 15 26.64 11.27 -24.97
CA GLN A 15 26.88 10.11 -25.83
C GLN A 15 28.34 9.59 -25.81
N ASN A 16 29.27 10.32 -25.19
CA ASN A 16 30.69 9.95 -25.18
C ASN A 16 31.14 9.14 -23.94
N ARG A 17 30.20 8.69 -23.08
CA ARG A 17 30.51 7.82 -21.93
C ARG A 17 30.40 6.32 -22.19
N TYR A 18 29.98 5.90 -23.39
CA TYR A 18 29.79 4.47 -23.72
C TYR A 18 30.75 3.90 -24.79
N SER A 19 31.80 4.61 -25.21
CA SER A 19 32.78 4.09 -26.19
C SER A 19 34.23 4.14 -25.71
N ARG A 20 34.51 3.69 -24.49
CA ARG A 20 35.88 3.28 -24.09
C ARG A 20 35.85 1.99 -23.30
N ALA A 21 35.55 0.90 -24.00
CA ALA A 21 35.99 -0.44 -23.61
C ALA A 21 37.52 -0.52 -23.75
N GLY A 22 38.24 -0.04 -22.74
CA GLY A 22 39.66 -0.28 -22.57
C GLY A 22 39.89 -1.74 -22.15
N ARG A 23 40.71 -2.44 -22.93
CA ARG A 23 41.21 -3.79 -22.60
C ARG A 23 41.80 -3.80 -21.18
N PRO A 24 41.55 -4.84 -20.35
CA PRO A 24 42.20 -4.91 -19.06
C PRO A 24 43.70 -5.13 -19.22
N ALA A 25 44.48 -4.29 -18.54
CA ALA A 25 45.93 -4.33 -18.50
C ALA A 25 46.42 -5.63 -17.84
N SER A 26 47.47 -6.21 -18.42
CA SER A 26 48.19 -7.37 -17.90
C SER A 26 48.80 -7.06 -16.54
N ILE A 27 48.26 -7.65 -15.47
CA ILE A 27 48.90 -7.66 -14.16
C ILE A 27 50.07 -8.63 -14.24
N THR A 28 51.27 -8.08 -14.14
CA THR A 28 52.54 -8.80 -14.00
C THR A 28 52.50 -9.74 -12.81
N SER A 29 52.88 -10.99 -13.06
CA SER A 29 53.02 -12.08 -12.10
C SER A 29 54.08 -11.77 -11.04
N GLY A 30 53.63 -11.44 -9.83
CA GLY A 30 54.42 -11.60 -8.61
C GLY A 30 54.50 -13.08 -8.26
N LEU A 31 55.69 -13.66 -8.41
CA LEU A 31 56.02 -15.03 -8.00
C LEU A 31 55.90 -15.18 -6.48
N TYR A 32 54.74 -15.61 -5.98
CA TYR A 32 54.67 -16.32 -4.71
C TYR A 32 55.14 -17.76 -4.94
N ARG A 33 56.32 -18.09 -4.42
CA ARG A 33 56.78 -19.49 -4.31
C ARG A 33 55.84 -20.24 -3.36
N ALA A 34 54.89 -20.98 -3.93
CA ALA A 34 54.20 -22.05 -3.20
C ALA A 34 55.21 -23.17 -2.91
N GLY A 35 55.38 -23.51 -1.63
CA GLY A 35 56.09 -24.72 -1.22
C GLY A 35 55.41 -25.98 -1.78
N PRO A 36 56.10 -27.13 -1.80
CA PRO A 36 55.59 -28.33 -2.45
C PRO A 36 54.29 -28.80 -1.77
N LEU A 37 53.17 -28.65 -2.49
CA LEU A 37 51.91 -29.29 -2.14
C LEU A 37 52.10 -30.80 -2.22
N ALA A 38 52.07 -31.46 -1.07
CA ALA A 38 51.98 -32.91 -0.98
C ALA A 38 50.78 -33.39 -1.80
N ARG A 39 51.04 -34.17 -2.85
CA ARG A 39 50.01 -34.82 -3.66
C ARG A 39 49.34 -35.91 -2.83
N TYR A 40 48.33 -35.55 -2.05
CA TYR A 40 47.35 -36.51 -1.58
C TYR A 40 46.41 -36.86 -2.75
N GLY A 41 46.77 -37.89 -3.51
CA GLY A 41 45.87 -38.47 -4.49
C GLY A 41 44.73 -39.18 -3.77
N LEU A 42 43.50 -38.65 -3.84
CA LEU A 42 42.34 -39.47 -3.53
C LEU A 42 42.31 -40.65 -4.51
N SER A 43 42.12 -41.85 -3.96
CA SER A 43 41.92 -43.07 -4.74
C SER A 43 40.75 -42.90 -5.71
N MET A 44 40.68 -43.76 -6.74
CA MET A 44 39.58 -43.73 -7.72
C MET A 44 38.21 -43.75 -7.01
N GLN A 45 38.08 -44.53 -5.92
CA GLN A 45 36.92 -44.54 -5.04
C GLN A 45 36.66 -43.19 -4.35
N GLY A 46 37.69 -42.50 -3.86
CA GLY A 46 37.56 -41.18 -3.26
C GLY A 46 37.10 -40.09 -4.23
N ARG A 47 37.50 -40.20 -5.51
CA ARG A 47 37.01 -39.32 -6.59
C ARG A 47 35.56 -39.63 -6.98
N THR A 48 35.17 -40.91 -6.98
CA THR A 48 33.78 -41.32 -7.24
C THR A 48 32.85 -40.91 -6.09
N VAL A 49 33.30 -41.01 -4.84
CA VAL A 49 32.55 -40.55 -3.66
C VAL A 49 32.40 -39.02 -3.67
N LEU A 50 33.44 -38.26 -4.01
CA LEU A 50 33.34 -36.80 -4.10
C LEU A 50 32.43 -36.35 -5.26
N ALA A 51 32.48 -37.04 -6.40
CA ALA A 51 31.57 -36.80 -7.52
C ALA A 51 30.11 -37.19 -7.20
N LEU A 52 29.90 -38.27 -6.43
CA LEU A 52 28.58 -38.65 -5.91
C LEU A 52 28.07 -37.64 -4.88
N VAL A 53 28.92 -37.10 -4.00
CA VAL A 53 28.54 -36.07 -3.01
C VAL A 53 28.19 -34.74 -3.70
N LEU A 54 28.90 -34.36 -4.78
CA LEU A 54 28.58 -33.19 -5.60
C LEU A 54 27.39 -33.40 -6.56
N ALA A 55 27.08 -34.65 -6.94
CA ALA A 55 25.87 -34.99 -7.70
C ALA A 55 24.63 -35.19 -6.80
N LEU A 56 24.84 -35.51 -5.52
CA LEU A 56 23.81 -35.64 -4.47
C LEU A 56 23.57 -34.34 -3.71
N SER A 57 24.34 -33.27 -3.93
CA SER A 57 23.90 -31.91 -3.67
C SER A 57 22.81 -31.56 -4.68
N THR A 58 21.64 -32.19 -4.49
CA THR A 58 20.37 -31.70 -4.98
C THR A 58 20.37 -30.20 -4.83
N PHE A 59 20.10 -29.48 -5.91
CA PHE A 59 19.62 -28.10 -5.85
C PHE A 59 18.33 -28.11 -5.05
N ALA A 60 18.44 -28.19 -3.73
CA ALA A 60 17.40 -27.81 -2.82
C ALA A 60 17.33 -26.29 -2.96
N PHE A 61 16.64 -25.84 -4.00
CA PHE A 61 16.05 -24.52 -3.96
C PHE A 61 15.22 -24.53 -2.69
N ALA A 62 15.73 -23.86 -1.65
CA ALA A 62 14.92 -23.56 -0.50
C ALA A 62 13.66 -22.93 -1.08
N LYS A 63 12.51 -23.60 -0.99
CA LYS A 63 11.24 -22.95 -1.29
C LYS A 63 11.25 -21.73 -0.42
N ASP A 64 11.30 -20.55 -1.03
CA ASP A 64 11.21 -19.34 -0.26
C ASP A 64 9.94 -19.46 0.58
N LYS A 65 10.11 -19.47 1.90
CA LYS A 65 8.99 -19.51 2.84
C LYS A 65 8.38 -18.11 2.93
N PHE A 66 8.10 -17.49 1.80
CA PHE A 66 7.32 -16.27 1.78
C PHE A 66 5.87 -16.66 2.05
N GLN A 67 5.27 -15.97 3.01
CA GLN A 67 3.86 -16.10 3.27
C GLN A 67 3.11 -15.61 2.03
N GLN A 68 2.32 -16.49 1.42
CA GLN A 68 1.49 -16.09 0.29
C GLN A 68 0.34 -15.23 0.83
N PRO A 69 0.05 -14.06 0.21
CA PRO A 69 -1.16 -13.33 0.53
C PRO A 69 -2.37 -14.21 0.25
N GLY A 70 -3.35 -14.18 1.15
CA GLY A 70 -4.54 -15.01 1.07
C GLY A 70 -5.61 -14.51 2.03
N PRO A 71 -6.86 -14.99 1.90
CA PRO A 71 -8.00 -14.40 2.60
C PRO A 71 -7.84 -14.32 4.11
N ILE A 72 -8.39 -13.26 4.70
CA ILE A 72 -8.45 -13.11 6.16
C ILE A 72 -9.49 -14.11 6.67
N HIS A 73 -9.04 -15.06 7.49
CA HIS A 73 -9.92 -16.05 8.11
C HIS A 73 -10.18 -15.65 9.57
N LEU A 74 -11.32 -15.02 9.82
CA LEU A 74 -11.85 -14.87 11.17
C LEU A 74 -12.27 -16.25 11.67
N ASN A 75 -11.64 -16.72 12.74
CA ASN A 75 -11.94 -17.99 13.36
C ASN A 75 -11.98 -17.84 14.88
N GLY A 76 -12.54 -18.84 15.56
CA GLY A 76 -12.70 -18.79 17.01
C GLY A 76 -11.38 -18.69 17.78
N ASP A 77 -10.24 -19.06 17.18
CA ASP A 77 -8.93 -18.90 17.83
C ASP A 77 -8.45 -17.44 17.77
N GLY A 78 -8.68 -16.76 16.65
CA GLY A 78 -8.44 -15.32 16.50
C GLY A 78 -9.31 -14.49 17.46
N GLU A 79 -10.61 -14.82 17.56
CA GLU A 79 -11.53 -14.18 18.50
C GLU A 79 -11.09 -14.37 19.96
N LYS A 80 -10.77 -15.61 20.36
CA LYS A 80 -10.25 -15.91 21.70
C LYS A 80 -8.95 -15.17 21.99
N TRP A 81 -8.04 -15.08 21.02
CA TRP A 81 -6.81 -14.32 21.17
C TRP A 81 -7.10 -12.83 21.38
N ALA A 82 -7.99 -12.25 20.57
CA ALA A 82 -8.37 -10.84 20.68
C ALA A 82 -9.00 -10.53 22.04
N GLU A 83 -9.98 -11.33 22.48
CA GLU A 83 -10.62 -11.16 23.79
C GLU A 83 -9.63 -11.30 24.94
N LYS A 84 -8.78 -12.33 24.90
CA LYS A 84 -7.77 -12.56 25.95
C LYS A 84 -6.75 -11.42 26.01
N THR A 85 -6.36 -10.88 24.85
CA THR A 85 -5.43 -9.76 24.76
C THR A 85 -6.08 -8.50 25.30
N LEU A 86 -7.31 -8.17 24.87
CA LEU A 86 -8.05 -7.00 25.32
C LEU A 86 -8.32 -7.01 26.83
N ARG A 87 -8.62 -8.16 27.42
CA ARG A 87 -8.82 -8.31 28.88
C ARG A 87 -7.56 -8.02 29.68
N LYS A 88 -6.37 -8.22 29.09
CA LYS A 88 -5.08 -8.01 29.76
C LYS A 88 -4.53 -6.59 29.59
N MET A 89 -5.06 -5.82 28.65
CA MET A 89 -4.62 -4.46 28.40
C MET A 89 -5.08 -3.50 29.49
N SER A 90 -4.19 -2.57 29.87
CA SER A 90 -4.57 -1.38 30.63
C SER A 90 -5.50 -0.47 29.80
N SER A 91 -6.16 0.50 30.45
CA SER A 91 -6.95 1.49 29.70
C SER A 91 -6.09 2.33 28.77
N GLU A 92 -4.84 2.63 29.16
CA GLU A 92 -3.88 3.37 28.34
C GLU A 92 -3.48 2.57 27.09
N GLU A 93 -3.18 1.28 27.24
CA GLU A 93 -2.91 0.39 26.11
C GLU A 93 -4.12 0.33 25.17
N LYS A 94 -5.34 0.22 25.70
CA LYS A 94 -6.57 0.21 24.89
C LYS A 94 -6.77 1.51 24.11
N VAL A 95 -6.53 2.65 24.75
CA VAL A 95 -6.61 3.96 24.09
C VAL A 95 -5.57 4.08 22.99
N GLY A 96 -4.33 3.63 23.23
CA GLY A 96 -3.26 3.59 22.22
C GLY A 96 -3.63 2.80 20.96
N GLN A 97 -4.35 1.69 21.12
CA GLN A 97 -4.83 0.88 19.99
C GLN A 97 -5.91 1.57 19.14
N LEU A 98 -6.53 2.66 19.61
CA LEU A 98 -7.49 3.44 18.83
C LEU A 98 -6.81 4.45 17.89
N PHE A 99 -5.52 4.73 18.10
CA PHE A 99 -4.79 5.69 17.29
C PHE A 99 -4.11 5.03 16.09
N MET A 100 -4.20 5.74 14.97
CA MET A 100 -3.41 5.50 13.78
C MET A 100 -2.60 6.75 13.46
N ILE A 101 -1.27 6.63 13.45
CA ILE A 101 -0.38 7.75 13.14
C ILE A 101 0.27 7.58 11.78
N TRP A 102 0.76 8.66 11.19
CA TRP A 102 1.47 8.56 9.92
C TRP A 102 2.84 7.91 10.06
N VAL A 103 3.21 7.10 9.07
CA VAL A 103 4.58 6.65 8.83
C VAL A 103 4.94 7.00 7.39
N ARG A 104 6.11 7.60 7.18
CA ARG A 104 6.62 7.87 5.84
C ARG A 104 7.43 6.66 5.39
N ALA A 105 7.09 6.12 4.22
CA ALA A 105 7.83 5.01 3.63
C ALA A 105 9.16 5.51 3.07
N GLU A 106 10.13 5.78 3.92
CA GLU A 106 11.49 6.21 3.56
C GLU A 106 12.51 5.36 4.31
N PHE A 107 13.70 5.18 3.73
CA PHE A 107 14.76 4.50 4.46
C PHE A 107 15.18 5.34 5.68
N LEU A 108 15.03 4.75 6.87
CA LEU A 108 15.53 5.32 8.12
C LEU A 108 16.62 4.42 8.70
N ASN A 109 17.77 5.02 9.04
CA ASN A 109 18.81 4.30 9.77
C ASN A 109 18.29 3.93 11.17
N VAL A 110 18.63 2.74 11.68
CA VAL A 110 18.20 2.25 13.00
C VAL A 110 18.60 3.16 14.17
N SER A 111 19.64 3.96 13.99
CA SER A 111 20.15 4.92 14.97
C SER A 111 19.80 6.37 14.62
N SER A 112 18.98 6.60 13.58
CA SER A 112 18.55 7.96 13.25
C SER A 112 17.59 8.48 14.32
N PRO A 113 17.67 9.78 14.67
CA PRO A 113 16.72 10.39 15.60
C PRO A 113 15.26 10.18 15.20
N GLU A 114 14.96 10.24 13.91
CA GLU A 114 13.62 10.10 13.36
C GLU A 114 13.05 8.68 13.57
N TYR A 115 13.86 7.64 13.36
CA TYR A 115 13.43 6.27 13.63
C TYR A 115 13.21 6.04 15.12
N LEU A 116 14.14 6.52 15.95
CA LEU A 116 14.05 6.36 17.40
C LEU A 116 12.82 7.07 17.96
N GLU A 117 12.53 8.29 17.50
CA GLU A 117 11.34 9.03 17.91
C GLU A 117 10.04 8.31 17.49
N LEU A 118 9.98 7.78 16.26
CA LEU A 118 8.83 7.02 15.77
C LEU A 118 8.59 5.76 16.60
N ARG A 119 9.64 4.96 16.81
CA ARG A 119 9.60 3.73 17.60
C ARG A 119 9.24 4.02 19.06
N ASP A 120 9.84 5.03 19.67
CA ASP A 120 9.63 5.35 21.07
C ASP A 120 8.22 5.92 21.29
N THR A 121 7.71 6.74 20.36
CA THR A 121 6.29 7.16 20.33
C THR A 121 5.36 5.97 20.24
N MET A 122 5.62 5.03 19.32
CA MET A 122 4.83 3.81 19.16
C MET A 122 4.77 3.00 20.46
N GLN A 123 5.91 2.79 21.10
CA GLN A 123 6.01 1.99 22.32
C GLN A 123 5.40 2.69 23.53
N LYS A 124 5.70 3.98 23.70
CA LYS A 124 5.22 4.81 24.82
C LYS A 124 3.71 4.96 24.81
N TYR A 125 3.11 5.22 23.65
CA TYR A 125 1.68 5.45 23.52
C TYR A 125 0.91 4.22 23.04
N HIS A 126 1.56 3.05 23.00
CA HIS A 126 0.96 1.77 22.65
C HIS A 126 0.18 1.81 21.33
N ILE A 127 0.74 2.49 20.31
CA ILE A 127 0.10 2.69 19.01
C ILE A 127 -0.09 1.34 18.33
N GLY A 128 -1.33 1.04 17.94
CA GLY A 128 -1.70 -0.23 17.29
C GLY A 128 -1.63 -0.20 15.77
N SER A 129 -1.58 0.98 15.17
CA SER A 129 -1.67 1.09 13.71
C SER A 129 -0.98 2.32 13.13
N PHE A 130 -0.63 2.22 11.85
CA PHE A 130 0.02 3.28 11.10
C PHE A 130 -0.61 3.47 9.73
N ALA A 131 -0.78 4.72 9.32
CA ALA A 131 -1.12 5.09 7.94
C ALA A 131 0.17 5.43 7.20
N MET A 132 0.59 4.52 6.31
CA MET A 132 1.75 4.70 5.45
C MET A 132 1.44 5.72 4.35
N THR A 133 2.33 6.70 4.25
CA THR A 133 2.32 7.70 3.19
C THR A 133 3.75 7.95 2.71
N VAL A 134 3.91 8.91 1.80
CA VAL A 134 5.21 9.42 1.38
C VAL A 134 5.29 10.91 1.57
N ARG A 135 6.49 11.46 1.40
CA ARG A 135 6.72 12.89 1.54
C ARG A 135 5.97 13.64 0.44
N TRP A 136 5.20 14.65 0.86
CA TRP A 136 4.43 15.52 -0.02
C TRP A 136 4.85 16.97 0.26
N GLU A 137 5.39 17.62 -0.76
CA GLU A 137 5.68 19.05 -0.77
C GLU A 137 5.11 19.61 -2.06
N PRO A 138 3.95 20.28 -2.03
CA PRO A 138 3.27 20.74 -3.24
C PRO A 138 4.22 21.45 -4.23
N PRO A 139 4.22 21.09 -5.53
CA PRO A 139 3.35 20.10 -6.19
C PRO A 139 3.88 18.65 -6.20
N PHE A 140 4.99 18.36 -5.52
CA PHE A 140 5.72 17.10 -5.64
C PHE A 140 5.28 16.05 -4.60
N LEU A 141 5.08 14.84 -5.11
CA LEU A 141 4.89 13.63 -4.30
C LEU A 141 6.12 12.75 -4.46
N TYR A 142 6.96 12.69 -3.43
CA TYR A 142 8.22 11.95 -3.46
C TYR A 142 7.95 10.48 -3.16
N ARG A 143 7.63 9.71 -4.20
CA ARG A 143 7.44 8.27 -4.07
C ARG A 143 8.78 7.60 -3.73
N ASN A 144 8.70 6.53 -2.96
CA ASN A 144 9.87 5.74 -2.55
C ASN A 144 9.75 4.30 -3.07
N GLN A 145 10.82 3.52 -2.94
CA GLN A 145 10.84 2.15 -3.44
C GLN A 145 10.03 1.20 -2.54
N PRO A 146 9.34 0.19 -3.11
CA PRO A 146 8.60 -0.82 -2.34
C PRO A 146 9.41 -1.49 -1.23
N TYR A 147 10.71 -1.71 -1.49
CA TYR A 147 11.63 -2.29 -0.51
C TYR A 147 11.82 -1.42 0.72
N GLU A 148 11.86 -0.09 0.58
CA GLU A 148 12.02 0.83 1.71
C GLU A 148 10.81 0.79 2.63
N ALA A 149 9.60 0.73 2.05
CA ALA A 149 8.38 0.50 2.82
C ALA A 149 8.45 -0.85 3.55
N ALA A 150 8.68 -1.95 2.82
CA ALA A 150 8.71 -3.29 3.40
C ALA A 150 9.73 -3.42 4.53
N GLU A 151 10.92 -2.83 4.39
CA GLU A 151 11.97 -2.86 5.41
C GLU A 151 11.53 -2.11 6.68
N LEU A 152 11.08 -0.86 6.54
CA LEU A 152 10.65 -0.04 7.67
C LEU A 152 9.45 -0.66 8.41
N LEU A 153 8.43 -1.10 7.68
CA LEU A 153 7.22 -1.66 8.30
C LEU A 153 7.52 -2.97 9.03
N ASN A 154 8.36 -3.85 8.45
CA ASN A 154 8.81 -5.07 9.12
C ASN A 154 9.65 -4.79 10.37
N ARG A 155 10.41 -3.69 10.37
CA ARG A 155 11.19 -3.28 11.53
C ARG A 155 10.29 -2.79 12.66
N LEU A 156 9.33 -1.91 12.36
CA LEU A 156 8.32 -1.48 13.34
C LEU A 156 7.53 -2.67 13.91
N GLN A 157 7.19 -3.67 13.09
CA GLN A 157 6.55 -4.88 13.58
C GLN A 157 7.39 -5.62 14.63
N LYS A 158 8.70 -5.75 14.41
CA LYS A 158 9.61 -6.43 15.35
C LYS A 158 9.74 -5.67 16.68
N ASP A 159 9.66 -4.35 16.62
CA ASP A 159 9.79 -3.47 17.78
C ASP A 159 8.47 -3.30 18.55
N SER A 160 7.35 -3.82 18.02
CA SER A 160 6.04 -3.75 18.66
C SER A 160 5.73 -4.98 19.51
N LYS A 161 5.05 -4.75 20.65
CA LYS A 161 4.56 -5.82 21.54
C LYS A 161 3.38 -6.59 20.93
N LEU A 162 2.59 -5.92 20.09
CA LEU A 162 1.41 -6.47 19.43
C LEU A 162 1.54 -6.32 17.91
N PRO A 163 0.96 -7.22 17.11
CA PRO A 163 0.93 -7.06 15.67
C PRO A 163 0.31 -5.70 15.29
N LEU A 164 1.07 -4.87 14.58
CA LEU A 164 0.62 -3.58 14.07
C LEU A 164 -0.23 -3.77 12.82
N LEU A 165 -1.23 -2.92 12.65
CA LEU A 165 -1.93 -2.74 11.38
C LEU A 165 -1.28 -1.61 10.60
N PHE A 166 -0.94 -1.87 9.34
CA PHE A 166 -0.49 -0.83 8.42
C PHE A 166 -1.53 -0.61 7.34
N ALA A 167 -1.96 0.63 7.23
CA ALA A 167 -2.89 1.09 6.23
C ALA A 167 -2.23 2.01 5.22
N ALA A 168 -2.78 2.12 4.02
CA ALA A 168 -2.35 3.10 3.03
C ALA A 168 -3.51 3.48 2.11
N ASP A 169 -3.34 4.60 1.42
CA ASP A 169 -4.30 5.07 0.42
C ASP A 169 -3.81 4.73 -0.99
N PHE A 170 -4.34 3.62 -1.54
CA PHE A 170 -3.96 3.05 -2.84
C PHE A 170 -5.14 3.02 -3.83
N GLU A 171 -5.82 4.16 -4.02
CA GLU A 171 -6.95 4.29 -4.97
C GLU A 171 -6.60 4.00 -6.43
N ARG A 172 -5.30 3.98 -6.77
CA ARG A 172 -4.78 3.64 -8.11
C ARG A 172 -3.71 2.54 -8.04
N GLY A 173 -3.82 1.65 -7.06
CA GLY A 173 -2.79 0.67 -6.71
C GLY A 173 -1.63 1.29 -5.93
N ILE A 174 -0.60 0.48 -5.61
CA ILE A 174 0.51 0.93 -4.77
C ILE A 174 1.29 2.10 -5.41
N THR A 175 1.22 2.22 -6.74
CA THR A 175 1.85 3.30 -7.52
C THR A 175 1.41 4.71 -7.10
N MET A 176 0.28 4.83 -6.39
CA MET A 176 -0.21 6.08 -5.82
C MET A 176 0.73 6.68 -4.76
N ARG A 177 1.54 5.84 -4.09
CA ARG A 177 2.51 6.28 -3.07
C ARG A 177 3.92 5.77 -3.33
N LEU A 178 4.07 4.59 -3.94
CA LEU A 178 5.36 3.93 -4.14
C LEU A 178 5.75 3.91 -5.63
N HIS A 179 7.04 3.76 -5.91
CA HIS A 179 7.53 3.45 -7.26
C HIS A 179 7.30 1.98 -7.59
N GLY A 180 7.25 1.65 -8.88
CA GLY A 180 6.97 0.28 -9.32
C GLY A 180 5.52 -0.16 -9.04
N GLY A 181 5.23 -1.44 -9.26
CA GLY A 181 3.88 -2.00 -9.18
C GLY A 181 3.01 -1.71 -10.40
N THR A 182 1.77 -2.18 -10.34
CA THR A 182 0.79 -2.05 -11.43
C THR A 182 0.15 -0.67 -11.39
N THR A 183 0.18 0.03 -12.52
CA THR A 183 -0.45 1.35 -12.67
C THR A 183 -1.89 1.17 -13.12
N PHE A 184 -2.83 1.67 -12.32
CA PHE A 184 -4.25 1.67 -12.65
C PHE A 184 -4.74 3.06 -13.06
N PRO A 185 -5.76 3.15 -13.93
CA PRO A 185 -6.48 4.40 -14.12
C PRO A 185 -7.25 4.78 -12.84
N HIS A 186 -7.86 5.96 -12.85
CA HIS A 186 -8.82 6.31 -11.82
C HIS A 186 -10.06 5.41 -11.84
N ALA A 187 -10.78 5.31 -10.71
CA ALA A 187 -11.93 4.41 -10.54
C ALA A 187 -13.03 4.64 -11.61
N MET A 188 -13.23 5.88 -12.04
CA MET A 188 -14.22 6.22 -13.08
C MET A 188 -13.98 5.50 -14.40
N ALA A 189 -12.73 5.13 -14.72
CA ALA A 189 -12.44 4.33 -15.92
C ALA A 189 -13.02 2.90 -15.83
N PHE A 190 -13.10 2.34 -14.62
CA PHE A 190 -13.75 1.05 -14.39
C PHE A 190 -15.27 1.17 -14.50
N GLY A 191 -15.85 2.28 -14.03
CA GLY A 191 -17.25 2.62 -14.29
C GLY A 191 -17.57 2.74 -15.77
N ALA A 192 -16.76 3.49 -16.51
CA ALA A 192 -16.89 3.65 -17.96
C ALA A 192 -16.74 2.30 -18.71
N ALA A 193 -15.90 1.39 -18.20
CA ALA A 193 -15.79 0.05 -18.75
C ALA A 193 -17.01 -0.83 -18.44
N GLY A 194 -17.72 -0.57 -17.32
CA GLY A 194 -18.97 -1.24 -16.95
C GLY A 194 -18.81 -2.73 -16.61
N LYS A 195 -17.61 -3.15 -16.22
CA LYS A 195 -17.23 -4.56 -16.05
C LYS A 195 -16.74 -4.84 -14.64
N THR A 196 -17.53 -5.56 -13.85
CA THR A 196 -17.21 -5.89 -12.45
C THR A 196 -15.97 -6.77 -12.34
N GLU A 197 -15.70 -7.60 -13.35
CA GLU A 197 -14.49 -8.43 -13.40
C GLU A 197 -13.20 -7.60 -13.41
N TYR A 198 -13.24 -6.36 -13.95
CA TYR A 198 -12.08 -5.46 -13.95
C TYR A 198 -11.86 -4.83 -12.58
N ALA A 199 -12.95 -4.45 -11.89
CA ALA A 199 -12.85 -3.93 -10.52
C ALA A 199 -12.38 -5.02 -9.55
N GLU A 200 -12.83 -6.26 -9.73
CA GLU A 200 -12.38 -7.41 -8.94
C GLU A 200 -10.89 -7.71 -9.19
N ALA A 201 -10.44 -7.72 -10.45
CA ALA A 201 -9.02 -7.87 -10.78
C ALA A 201 -8.17 -6.73 -10.20
N PHE A 202 -8.68 -5.49 -10.24
CA PHE A 202 -8.03 -4.33 -9.64
C PHE A 202 -7.84 -4.48 -8.12
N GLY A 203 -8.88 -4.90 -7.40
CA GLY A 203 -8.81 -5.21 -5.97
C GLY A 203 -7.78 -6.28 -5.67
N ARG A 204 -7.81 -7.41 -6.40
CA ARG A 204 -6.90 -8.53 -6.19
C ARG A 204 -5.43 -8.15 -6.41
N ILE A 205 -5.11 -7.51 -7.54
CA ILE A 205 -3.73 -7.10 -7.86
C ILE A 205 -3.23 -6.07 -6.85
N THR A 206 -4.05 -5.07 -6.51
CA THR A 206 -3.68 -4.08 -5.48
C THR A 206 -3.42 -4.77 -4.14
N GLY A 207 -4.26 -5.74 -3.76
CA GLY A 207 -4.08 -6.53 -2.55
C GLY A 207 -2.78 -7.34 -2.55
N GLU A 208 -2.47 -8.05 -3.63
CA GLU A 208 -1.23 -8.84 -3.79
C GLU A 208 0.01 -7.94 -3.61
N GLU A 209 0.06 -6.82 -4.33
CA GLU A 209 1.18 -5.89 -4.28
C GLU A 209 1.32 -5.19 -2.91
N ALA A 210 0.20 -4.77 -2.32
CA ALA A 210 0.21 -4.09 -1.02
C ALA A 210 0.60 -5.04 0.12
N ARG A 211 0.13 -6.29 0.11
CA ARG A 211 0.58 -7.31 1.08
C ARG A 211 2.07 -7.60 0.95
N ALA A 212 2.61 -7.62 -0.27
CA ALA A 212 4.03 -7.85 -0.51
C ALA A 212 4.94 -6.77 0.11
N VAL A 213 4.42 -5.56 0.32
CA VAL A 213 5.15 -4.45 0.98
C VAL A 213 4.79 -4.25 2.46
N GLY A 214 3.99 -5.16 3.04
CA GLY A 214 3.63 -5.11 4.45
C GLY A 214 2.42 -4.23 4.80
N ILE A 215 1.65 -3.77 3.80
CA ILE A 215 0.38 -3.08 4.02
C ILE A 215 -0.73 -4.12 4.15
N HIS A 216 -1.59 -3.95 5.16
CA HIS A 216 -2.66 -4.89 5.49
C HIS A 216 -4.04 -4.32 5.12
N TRP A 217 -4.14 -3.00 5.03
CA TRP A 217 -5.39 -2.27 4.99
C TRP A 217 -5.34 -1.17 3.93
N ASN A 218 -6.19 -1.24 2.90
CA ASN A 218 -6.32 -0.20 1.91
C ASN A 218 -7.50 0.73 2.25
N PHE A 219 -7.29 2.04 2.21
CA PHE A 219 -8.35 3.04 2.30
C PHE A 219 -9.10 3.20 0.97
N PHE A 220 -9.61 2.10 0.43
CA PHE A 220 -10.36 2.03 -0.83
C PHE A 220 -11.20 0.74 -0.79
N PRO A 221 -12.40 0.67 -1.42
CA PRO A 221 -12.95 1.53 -2.48
C PRO A 221 -13.59 2.86 -2.07
N ASP A 222 -13.49 3.84 -2.96
CA ASP A 222 -14.35 5.03 -2.95
C ASP A 222 -15.77 4.62 -3.35
N ALA A 223 -16.71 4.89 -2.46
CA ALA A 223 -18.13 4.57 -2.54
C ALA A 223 -18.99 5.83 -2.74
N ASP A 224 -18.37 6.99 -2.96
CA ASP A 224 -19.09 8.22 -3.27
C ASP A 224 -19.70 8.14 -4.67
N VAL A 225 -20.94 8.62 -4.83
CA VAL A 225 -21.57 8.77 -6.14
C VAL A 225 -21.31 10.17 -6.65
N ASN A 226 -20.51 10.31 -7.71
CA ASN A 226 -20.11 11.61 -8.25
C ASN A 226 -21.24 12.25 -9.08
N SER A 227 -22.37 12.56 -8.43
CA SER A 227 -23.56 13.16 -9.03
C SER A 227 -23.41 14.65 -9.34
N ASN A 228 -22.49 15.34 -8.64
CA ASN A 228 -22.20 16.74 -8.90
C ASN A 228 -20.95 16.88 -9.79
N PRO A 229 -21.09 17.29 -11.06
CA PRO A 229 -19.94 17.44 -11.96
C PRO A 229 -18.98 18.56 -11.53
N ALA A 230 -19.42 19.48 -10.67
CA ALA A 230 -18.58 20.53 -10.09
C ALA A 230 -17.80 20.09 -8.85
N ASN A 231 -17.96 18.84 -8.40
CA ASN A 231 -17.22 18.30 -7.26
C ASN A 231 -15.71 18.33 -7.53
N PRO A 232 -14.92 19.10 -6.76
CA PRO A 232 -13.49 19.27 -7.03
C PRO A 232 -12.63 18.14 -6.48
N ILE A 233 -13.16 17.32 -5.56
CA ILE A 233 -12.37 16.40 -4.74
C ILE A 233 -12.62 14.93 -5.06
N ILE A 234 -13.87 14.53 -5.35
CA ILE A 234 -14.22 13.16 -5.75
C ILE A 234 -13.91 12.99 -7.24
N ASN A 235 -14.68 13.63 -8.11
CA ASN A 235 -14.42 13.64 -9.55
C ASN A 235 -14.15 12.21 -10.07
N THR A 236 -13.02 12.00 -10.76
CA THR A 236 -12.63 10.70 -11.32
C THR A 236 -12.29 9.62 -10.27
N ARG A 237 -12.16 9.96 -8.98
CA ARG A 237 -11.87 8.99 -7.90
C ARG A 237 -13.06 8.08 -7.57
N SER A 238 -14.28 8.54 -7.84
CA SER A 238 -15.48 7.69 -7.78
C SER A 238 -15.54 6.77 -8.99
N PHE A 239 -16.19 5.62 -8.82
CA PHE A 239 -16.53 4.74 -9.93
C PHE A 239 -17.51 5.37 -10.92
N GLY A 240 -18.31 6.38 -10.54
CA GLY A 240 -19.25 7.02 -11.46
C GLY A 240 -20.39 7.76 -10.78
N GLU A 241 -21.45 8.01 -11.53
CA GLU A 241 -22.62 8.80 -11.11
C GLU A 241 -23.89 7.97 -10.88
N ASP A 242 -23.91 6.69 -11.27
CA ASP A 242 -25.04 5.78 -11.05
C ASP A 242 -24.86 4.99 -9.74
N PRO A 243 -25.73 5.17 -8.72
CA PRO A 243 -25.56 4.52 -7.41
C PRO A 243 -25.48 3.00 -7.46
N LYS A 244 -26.24 2.38 -8.38
CA LYS A 244 -26.28 0.92 -8.50
C LYS A 244 -24.97 0.40 -9.09
N GLN A 245 -24.49 1.01 -10.17
CA GLN A 245 -23.21 0.65 -10.78
C GLN A 245 -22.04 0.89 -9.82
N VAL A 246 -22.01 2.03 -9.11
CA VAL A 246 -20.98 2.32 -8.11
C VAL A 246 -20.99 1.23 -7.03
N GLY A 247 -22.16 0.85 -6.51
CA GLY A 247 -22.28 -0.24 -5.54
C GLY A 247 -21.80 -1.60 -6.04
N GLU A 248 -22.11 -1.96 -7.29
CA GLU A 248 -21.66 -3.20 -7.93
C GLU A 248 -20.12 -3.26 -8.06
N LEU A 249 -19.50 -2.14 -8.44
CA LEU A 249 -18.05 -2.02 -8.62
C LEU A 249 -17.30 -1.96 -7.28
N VAL A 250 -17.85 -1.26 -6.28
CA VAL A 250 -17.37 -1.25 -4.89
C VAL A 250 -17.33 -2.68 -4.34
N ALA A 251 -18.45 -3.41 -4.46
CA ALA A 251 -18.53 -4.79 -3.99
C ALA A 251 -17.56 -5.72 -4.73
N ALA A 252 -17.37 -5.53 -6.03
CA ALA A 252 -16.42 -6.29 -6.83
C ALA A 252 -14.97 -6.04 -6.40
N TYR A 253 -14.59 -4.79 -6.18
CA TYR A 253 -13.26 -4.45 -5.67
C TYR A 253 -12.98 -5.14 -4.32
N ILE A 254 -13.94 -5.07 -3.38
CA ILE A 254 -13.81 -5.68 -2.05
C ILE A 254 -13.55 -7.19 -2.15
N ARG A 255 -14.37 -7.91 -2.94
CA ARG A 255 -14.17 -9.34 -3.18
C ARG A 255 -12.77 -9.65 -3.74
N GLY A 256 -12.29 -8.84 -4.67
CA GLY A 256 -10.95 -8.97 -5.24
C GLY A 256 -9.86 -8.78 -4.20
N ALA A 257 -9.93 -7.70 -3.43
CA ALA A 257 -8.95 -7.37 -2.39
C ALA A 257 -8.88 -8.46 -1.30
N HIS A 258 -10.03 -9.00 -0.89
CA HIS A 258 -10.11 -10.08 0.09
C HIS A 258 -9.46 -11.38 -0.37
N GLN A 259 -9.43 -11.68 -1.68
CA GLN A 259 -8.72 -12.87 -2.20
C GLN A 259 -7.22 -12.83 -1.84
N SER A 260 -6.66 -11.64 -1.70
CA SER A 260 -5.26 -11.40 -1.35
C SER A 260 -5.06 -11.09 0.15
N GLY A 261 -6.12 -11.17 0.97
CA GLY A 261 -6.03 -10.85 2.40
C GLY A 261 -5.86 -9.37 2.70
N MET A 262 -6.29 -8.49 1.81
CA MET A 262 -6.24 -7.05 2.00
C MET A 262 -7.54 -6.57 2.62
N MET A 263 -7.47 -5.91 3.78
CA MET A 263 -8.63 -5.20 4.34
C MET A 263 -8.94 -3.98 3.49
N THR A 264 -10.22 -3.61 3.43
CA THR A 264 -10.74 -2.53 2.60
C THR A 264 -11.53 -1.52 3.42
N THR A 265 -11.74 -0.34 2.84
CA THR A 265 -12.51 0.74 3.44
C THR A 265 -13.44 1.35 2.42
N VAL A 266 -14.74 1.33 2.68
CA VAL A 266 -15.67 2.19 1.95
C VAL A 266 -15.60 3.61 2.48
N LYS A 267 -15.48 4.59 1.58
CA LYS A 267 -15.33 6.00 1.90
C LYS A 267 -16.06 6.88 0.87
N HIS A 268 -16.48 8.11 1.18
CA HIS A 268 -16.37 8.77 2.48
C HIS A 268 -17.78 8.90 3.06
N PHE A 269 -18.12 8.08 4.06
CA PHE A 269 -19.48 7.99 4.61
C PHE A 269 -19.93 9.33 5.21
N PRO A 270 -21.19 9.76 5.00
CA PRO A 270 -22.29 9.06 4.32
C PRO A 270 -22.38 9.33 2.80
N GLY A 271 -21.36 9.94 2.20
CA GLY A 271 -21.29 10.29 0.79
C GLY A 271 -20.75 11.71 0.60
N HIS A 272 -19.72 11.88 -0.22
CA HIS A 272 -19.09 13.18 -0.51
C HIS A 272 -19.30 13.63 -1.97
N GLY A 273 -19.87 12.77 -2.81
CA GLY A 273 -19.93 12.97 -4.25
C GLY A 273 -20.86 14.11 -4.73
N ASP A 274 -21.81 14.55 -3.91
CA ASP A 274 -22.72 15.68 -4.23
C ASP A 274 -22.29 17.02 -3.59
N THR A 275 -21.09 17.11 -3.02
CA THR A 275 -20.60 18.37 -2.46
C THR A 275 -19.93 19.25 -3.53
N ALA A 276 -19.98 20.57 -3.35
CA ALA A 276 -19.29 21.55 -4.19
C ALA A 276 -18.05 22.14 -3.50
N THR A 277 -17.65 21.59 -2.36
CA THR A 277 -16.63 22.15 -1.47
C THR A 277 -15.64 21.08 -1.07
N ASP A 278 -14.35 21.40 -1.17
CA ASP A 278 -13.30 20.52 -0.69
C ASP A 278 -13.25 20.52 0.85
N SER A 279 -13.49 19.36 1.46
CA SER A 279 -13.45 19.18 2.92
C SER A 279 -12.07 19.41 3.53
N HIS A 280 -11.00 19.42 2.72
CA HIS A 280 -9.66 19.81 3.19
C HIS A 280 -9.55 21.32 3.47
N LEU A 281 -10.45 22.14 2.90
CA LEU A 281 -10.40 23.60 2.98
C LEU A 281 -11.50 24.18 3.87
N SER A 282 -12.66 23.52 3.94
CA SER A 282 -13.79 23.94 4.78
C SER A 282 -14.78 22.79 4.94
N VAL A 283 -15.60 22.79 5.99
CA VAL A 283 -16.62 21.75 6.21
C VAL A 283 -17.60 21.72 5.03
N ALA A 284 -17.58 20.63 4.25
CA ALA A 284 -18.51 20.43 3.16
C ALA A 284 -19.89 20.02 3.72
N GLN A 285 -20.96 20.27 2.96
CA GLN A 285 -22.32 19.95 3.38
C GLN A 285 -23.00 19.08 2.32
N VAL A 286 -23.65 18.01 2.78
CA VAL A 286 -24.57 17.20 1.98
C VAL A 286 -25.98 17.71 2.25
N THR A 287 -26.58 18.39 1.27
CA THR A 287 -27.88 19.07 1.42
C THR A 287 -29.08 18.20 1.08
N GLY A 288 -28.84 16.99 0.55
CA GLY A 288 -29.89 16.02 0.22
C GLY A 288 -30.73 15.61 1.43
N ASP A 289 -32.03 15.43 1.22
CA ASP A 289 -32.91 14.89 2.25
C ASP A 289 -32.66 13.39 2.49
N ARG A 290 -33.34 12.81 3.48
CA ARG A 290 -33.17 11.40 3.81
C ARG A 290 -33.55 10.45 2.67
N SER A 291 -34.51 10.84 1.82
CA SER A 291 -34.91 10.04 0.66
C SER A 291 -33.82 10.06 -0.42
N ARG A 292 -33.18 11.20 -0.62
CA ARG A 292 -32.00 11.33 -1.50
C ARG A 292 -30.86 10.46 -1.00
N LEU A 293 -30.47 10.59 0.27
CA LEU A 293 -29.44 9.76 0.90
C LEU A 293 -29.70 8.26 0.68
N GLN A 294 -30.94 7.82 0.89
CA GLN A 294 -31.32 6.42 0.72
C GLN A 294 -31.29 5.94 -0.73
N SER A 295 -31.49 6.83 -1.70
CA SER A 295 -31.56 6.48 -3.12
C SER A 295 -30.25 6.68 -3.89
N VAL A 296 -29.34 7.51 -3.38
CA VAL A 296 -28.10 7.87 -4.09
C VAL A 296 -26.84 7.63 -3.27
N GLU A 297 -26.69 8.28 -2.12
CA GLU A 297 -25.41 8.26 -1.41
C GLU A 297 -25.16 6.95 -0.65
N LEU A 298 -26.19 6.36 -0.02
CA LEU A 298 -26.08 5.16 0.82
C LEU A 298 -26.03 3.81 0.08
N PRO A 299 -26.65 3.59 -1.10
CA PRO A 299 -26.63 2.29 -1.78
C PRO A 299 -25.24 1.69 -2.03
N PRO A 300 -24.19 2.46 -2.42
CA PRO A 300 -22.85 1.90 -2.54
C PRO A 300 -22.25 1.41 -1.22
N PHE A 301 -22.48 2.13 -0.11
CA PHE A 301 -22.05 1.70 1.22
C PHE A 301 -22.76 0.42 1.65
N GLN A 302 -24.08 0.32 1.40
CA GLN A 302 -24.83 -0.91 1.66
C GLN A 302 -24.29 -2.10 0.85
N SER A 303 -23.92 -1.86 -0.40
CA SER A 303 -23.29 -2.87 -1.26
C SER A 303 -21.93 -3.31 -0.71
N GLY A 304 -21.10 -2.37 -0.25
CA GLY A 304 -19.81 -2.67 0.38
C GLY A 304 -19.94 -3.43 1.70
N ILE A 305 -20.89 -3.05 2.57
CA ILE A 305 -21.20 -3.76 3.81
C ILE A 305 -21.68 -5.19 3.49
N SER A 306 -22.57 -5.34 2.51
CA SER A 306 -23.05 -6.66 2.09
C SER A 306 -21.96 -7.53 1.48
N ALA A 307 -20.94 -6.91 0.88
CA ALA A 307 -19.74 -7.59 0.38
C ALA A 307 -18.72 -7.91 1.49
N GLY A 308 -18.95 -7.47 2.72
CA GLY A 308 -18.11 -7.77 3.88
C GLY A 308 -16.96 -6.79 4.12
N VAL A 309 -17.09 -5.51 3.72
CA VAL A 309 -16.05 -4.51 3.96
C VAL A 309 -15.58 -4.47 5.42
N ASP A 310 -14.28 -4.29 5.62
CA ASP A 310 -13.64 -4.37 6.93
C ASP A 310 -13.77 -3.08 7.74
N SER A 311 -14.02 -1.95 7.07
CA SER A 311 -14.10 -0.63 7.69
C SER A 311 -14.89 0.37 6.86
N VAL A 312 -15.38 1.42 7.53
CA VAL A 312 -16.05 2.58 6.92
C VAL A 312 -15.31 3.83 7.35
N MET A 313 -14.87 4.66 6.40
CA MET A 313 -14.24 5.96 6.70
C MET A 313 -15.29 7.05 6.59
N VAL A 314 -15.42 7.85 7.66
CA VAL A 314 -16.39 8.94 7.77
C VAL A 314 -15.78 10.22 7.20
N ALA A 315 -16.56 10.94 6.40
CA ALA A 315 -16.18 12.22 5.82
C ALA A 315 -16.37 13.36 6.83
N HIS A 316 -15.56 14.41 6.74
CA HIS A 316 -15.79 15.62 7.52
C HIS A 316 -16.84 16.53 6.86
N VAL A 317 -18.09 16.07 6.87
CA VAL A 317 -19.23 16.77 6.24
C VAL A 317 -20.38 16.98 7.22
N THR A 318 -21.16 18.05 7.02
CA THR A 318 -22.45 18.23 7.71
C THR A 318 -23.56 17.59 6.88
N VAL A 319 -24.50 16.92 7.55
CA VAL A 319 -25.64 16.26 6.90
C VAL A 319 -26.93 16.60 7.67
N PRO A 320 -27.56 17.75 7.37
CA PRO A 320 -28.73 18.25 8.11
C PRO A 320 -29.91 17.26 8.18
N ALA A 321 -30.01 16.36 7.20
CA ALA A 321 -31.04 15.32 7.16
C ALA A 321 -30.82 14.19 8.19
N LEU A 322 -29.61 14.05 8.75
CA LEU A 322 -29.25 13.05 9.76
C LEU A 322 -29.01 13.69 11.14
N ASP A 323 -28.35 14.84 11.19
CA ASP A 323 -28.19 15.66 12.40
C ASP A 323 -28.52 17.12 12.07
N ALA A 324 -29.55 17.67 12.71
CA ALA A 324 -30.02 19.03 12.48
C ALA A 324 -29.09 20.12 13.06
N THR A 325 -28.05 19.72 13.78
CA THR A 325 -27.10 20.64 14.44
C THR A 325 -26.06 21.13 13.41
N PRO A 326 -26.09 22.42 12.99
CA PRO A 326 -25.36 22.89 11.82
C PRO A 326 -23.83 22.95 11.99
N ASP A 327 -23.32 22.94 13.22
CA ASP A 327 -21.91 22.98 13.57
C ASP A 327 -21.33 21.60 13.95
N ARG A 328 -22.13 20.53 13.84
CA ARG A 328 -21.65 19.16 14.05
C ARG A 328 -21.35 18.48 12.72
N VAL A 329 -20.07 18.15 12.54
CA VAL A 329 -19.61 17.24 11.49
C VAL A 329 -20.14 15.84 11.82
N ALA A 330 -20.71 15.18 10.81
CA ALA A 330 -21.24 13.82 10.91
C ALA A 330 -20.13 12.77 11.12
#